data_AF-A0A1F7RP13-F1
#
_entry.id   AF-A0A1F7RP13-F1
#
_cell.length_a   1.000
_cell.length_b   1.000
_cell.length_c   1.000
_cell.angle_alpha   90.00
_cell.angle_beta   90.00
_cell.angle_gamma   90.00
#
_symmetry.space_group_name_H-M   'P 1'
#
loop_
_entity.id
_entity.type
_entity.pdbx_description
1 polymer ?
#
loop_
_entity_poly.entity_id
_entity_poly.type
_entity_poly.pdbx_seq_one_letter_code
_entity_poly.pdbx_strand_id
1 'polypeptide(L)'
;MEIHEKAKRTARVIVSDIVLYNKSKIEEGLSKGNLKELLKEEIDRGRELYHSKLPPEVIESTDYFNQILIQTVAKGNRSILGL
;
A
#
# COMPACT_ATOMS: atom_id res chain seq x y z
N MET A 1 -18.10 -6.58 -10.95
CA MET A 1 -17.06 -5.76 -11.64
C MET A 1 -16.88 -4.39 -10.98
N GLU A 2 -17.94 -3.61 -10.75
CA GLU A 2 -17.83 -2.25 -10.17
C GLU A 2 -17.12 -2.21 -8.81
N ILE A 3 -17.37 -3.19 -7.94
CA ILE A 3 -16.79 -3.21 -6.60
C ILE A 3 -15.26 -3.43 -6.59
N HIS A 4 -14.73 -4.21 -7.54
CA HIS A 4 -13.28 -4.40 -7.70
C HIS A 4 -12.62 -3.12 -8.23
N GLU A 5 -13.27 -2.40 -9.14
CA GLU A 5 -12.76 -1.12 -9.63
C GLU A 5 -12.79 -0.04 -8.55
N LYS A 6 -13.86 0.01 -7.74
CA LYS A 6 -13.91 0.85 -6.53
C LYS A 6 -12.77 0.50 -5.58
N ALA A 7 -12.54 -0.79 -5.33
CA ALA A 7 -11.46 -1.25 -4.46
C ALA A 7 -10.08 -0.82 -4.99
N LYS A 8 -9.78 -1.04 -6.28
CA LYS A 8 -8.53 -0.58 -6.89
C LYS A 8 -8.37 0.94 -6.81
N ARG A 9 -9.43 1.72 -7.04
CA ARG A 9 -9.39 3.18 -6.93
C ARG A 9 -9.08 3.63 -5.51
N THR A 10 -9.75 3.05 -4.52
CA THR A 10 -9.51 3.35 -3.10
C THR A 10 -8.07 3.03 -2.70
N ALA A 11 -7.55 1.87 -3.09
CA ALA A 11 -6.16 1.50 -2.85
C ALA A 11 -5.18 2.50 -3.49
N ARG A 12 -5.40 2.91 -4.74
CA ARG A 12 -4.55 3.91 -5.42
C ARG A 12 -4.50 5.23 -4.67
N VAL A 13 -5.65 5.73 -4.18
CA VAL A 13 -5.70 6.99 -3.43
C VAL A 13 -4.88 6.87 -2.15
N ILE A 14 -5.14 5.84 -1.33
CA ILE A 14 -4.47 5.68 -0.03
C ILE A 14 -2.96 5.47 -0.22
N VAL A 15 -2.53 4.65 -1.17
CA VAL A 15 -1.10 4.43 -1.44
C VAL A 15 -0.43 5.71 -1.95
N SER A 16 -1.12 6.49 -2.79
CA SER A 16 -0.59 7.77 -3.28
C SER A 16 -0.39 8.76 -2.13
N ASP A 17 -1.31 8.80 -1.17
CA ASP A 17 -1.16 9.63 0.03
C ASP A 17 0.03 9.18 0.88
N ILE A 18 0.18 7.87 1.12
CA ILE A 18 1.35 7.32 1.83
C ILE A 18 2.64 7.79 1.15
N VAL A 19 2.74 7.65 -0.18
CA VAL A 19 3.93 8.08 -0.93
C VAL A 19 4.14 9.58 -0.83
N LEU A 20 3.08 10.37 -0.99
CA LEU A 20 3.16 11.83 -0.98
C LEU A 20 3.70 12.35 0.35
N TYR A 21 3.21 11.82 1.47
CA TYR A 21 3.57 12.28 2.81
C TYR A 21 4.84 11.64 3.38
N ASN A 22 5.33 10.55 2.78
CA ASN A 22 6.49 9.81 3.32
C ASN A 22 7.66 9.69 2.34
N LYS A 23 7.78 10.62 1.37
CA LYS A 23 8.86 10.60 0.38
C LYS A 23 10.26 10.47 0.99
N SER A 24 10.55 11.25 2.04
CA SER A 24 11.86 11.21 2.71
C SER A 24 12.12 9.85 3.40
N LYS A 25 11.11 9.29 4.09
CA LYS A 25 11.21 7.94 4.67
C LYS A 25 11.39 6.87 3.59
N ILE A 26 10.76 7.03 2.42
CA ILE A 26 10.91 6.13 1.28
C ILE A 26 12.33 6.15 0.76
N GLU A 27 12.88 7.33 0.50
CA GLU A 27 14.24 7.51 0.02
C GLU A 27 15.26 6.94 1.02
N GLU A 28 15.09 7.24 2.30
CA GLU A 28 15.92 6.68 3.37
C GLU A 28 15.83 5.15 3.42
N GLY A 29 14.60 4.61 3.40
CA GLY A 29 14.36 3.18 3.49
C GLY A 29 14.87 2.39 2.30
N LEU A 30 14.83 2.98 1.10
CA LEU A 30 15.42 2.40 -0.10
C LEU A 30 16.95 2.42 -0.03
N SER A 31 17.54 3.50 0.49
CA SER A 31 18.99 3.65 0.64
C SER A 31 19.57 2.70 1.69
N LYS A 32 18.88 2.57 2.83
CA LYS A 32 19.31 1.76 3.97
C LYS A 32 18.81 0.31 3.94
N GLY A 33 17.90 -0.02 3.03
CA GLY A 33 17.30 -1.35 2.92
C GLY A 33 16.31 -1.71 4.03
N ASN A 34 15.78 -0.73 4.77
CA ASN A 34 14.85 -0.93 5.88
C ASN A 34 13.47 -0.27 5.63
N LEU A 35 13.09 -0.11 4.35
CA LEU A 35 11.84 0.55 3.94
C LEU A 35 10.58 0.00 4.62
N LYS A 36 10.51 -1.33 4.78
CA LYS A 36 9.40 -2.01 5.44
C LYS A 36 9.18 -1.51 6.87
N GLU A 37 10.26 -1.32 7.62
CA GLU A 37 10.22 -0.88 9.02
C GLU A 37 9.81 0.59 9.10
N LEU A 38 10.43 1.44 8.26
CA LEU A 38 10.18 2.88 8.25
C LEU A 38 8.75 3.27 7.85
N LEU A 39 8.09 2.46 7.03
CA LEU A 39 6.72 2.68 6.57
C LEU A 39 5.67 1.81 7.25
N LYS A 40 6.07 0.99 8.23
CA LYS A 40 5.17 -0.02 8.80
C LYS A 40 3.87 0.60 9.31
N GLU A 41 3.97 1.68 10.09
CA GLU A 41 2.80 2.34 10.68
C GLU A 41 1.88 2.98 9.64
N GLU A 42 2.45 3.54 8.56
CA GLU A 42 1.70 4.15 7.48
C GLU A 42 1.00 3.09 6.61
N ILE A 43 1.66 1.98 6.36
CA ILE A 43 1.10 0.83 5.63
C ILE A 43 -0.05 0.21 6.43
N ASP A 44 0.13 -0.01 7.73
CA ASP A 44 -0.90 -0.60 8.60
C ASP A 44 -2.13 0.30 8.67
N ARG A 45 -1.95 1.61 8.94
CA ARG A 45 -3.06 2.58 8.94
C ARG A 45 -3.74 2.68 7.59
N GLY A 46 -2.98 2.67 6.49
CA GLY A 46 -3.53 2.68 5.14
C GLY A 46 -4.38 1.44 4.85
N ARG A 47 -3.93 0.27 5.34
CA ARG A 47 -4.67 -1.00 5.18
C ARG A 47 -5.97 -1.01 5.99
N GLU A 48 -5.95 -0.52 7.23
CA GLU A 48 -7.17 -0.38 8.04
C GLU A 48 -8.17 0.57 7.39
N LEU A 49 -7.69 1.71 6.88
CA LEU A 49 -8.52 2.67 6.16
C LEU A 49 -9.09 2.06 4.87
N TYR A 50 -8.31 1.25 4.17
CA TYR A 50 -8.75 0.53 2.97
C TYR A 50 -9.86 -0.48 3.31
N HIS A 51 -9.68 -1.30 4.34
CA HIS A 51 -10.66 -2.29 4.78
C HIS A 51 -11.96 -1.64 5.27
N SER A 52 -11.88 -0.54 6.03
CA SER A 52 -13.09 0.15 6.53
C SER A 52 -14.00 0.73 5.42
N LYS A 53 -13.48 0.91 4.20
CA LYS A 53 -14.20 1.52 3.08
C LYS A 53 -14.82 0.51 2.12
N LEU A 54 -14.58 -0.79 2.31
CA LEU A 54 -14.97 -1.84 1.37
C LEU A 54 -15.71 -2.98 2.08
N PRO A 55 -16.66 -3.64 1.39
CA PRO A 55 -17.30 -4.83 1.93
C PRO A 55 -16.32 -5.98 2.16
N PRO A 56 -16.53 -6.83 3.19
CA PRO A 56 -15.67 -7.96 3.52
C PRO A 56 -15.39 -8.90 2.34
N GLU A 57 -16.41 -9.17 1.52
CA GLU A 57 -16.34 -10.06 0.35
C GLU A 57 -15.21 -9.71 -0.62
N VAL A 58 -14.88 -8.42 -0.77
CA VAL A 58 -13.80 -7.96 -1.67
C VAL A 58 -12.44 -8.04 -0.99
N ILE A 59 -12.40 -7.77 0.30
CA ILE A 59 -11.17 -7.79 1.11
C ILE A 59 -10.67 -9.22 1.28
N GLU A 60 -11.59 -10.16 1.48
CA GLU A 60 -11.27 -11.59 1.64
C GLU A 60 -10.86 -12.25 0.33
N SER A 61 -11.40 -11.79 -0.81
CA SER A 61 -11.09 -12.36 -2.12
C SER A 61 -9.87 -11.73 -2.80
N THR A 62 -9.50 -10.49 -2.45
CA THR A 62 -8.43 -9.75 -3.14
C THR A 62 -7.64 -8.82 -2.22
N ASP A 63 -6.33 -8.66 -2.47
CA ASP A 63 -5.49 -7.67 -1.78
C ASP A 63 -4.97 -6.61 -2.77
N TYR A 64 -5.86 -5.77 -3.29
CA TYR A 64 -5.46 -4.69 -4.20
C TYR A 64 -4.59 -3.64 -3.54
N PHE A 65 -4.76 -3.42 -2.23
CA PHE A 65 -3.93 -2.49 -1.47
C PHE A 65 -2.46 -2.90 -1.56
N ASN A 66 -2.14 -4.15 -1.22
CA ASN A 66 -0.77 -4.64 -1.27
C ASN A 66 -0.21 -4.70 -2.70
N GLN A 67 -1.03 -5.08 -3.68
CA GLN A 67 -0.62 -5.06 -5.09
C GLN A 67 -0.18 -3.67 -5.55
N ILE A 68 -0.99 -2.65 -5.25
CA ILE A 68 -0.69 -1.26 -5.63
C ILE A 68 0.49 -0.72 -4.80
N LEU A 69 0.56 -1.04 -3.51
CA LEU A 69 1.67 -0.66 -2.64
C LEU A 69 3.01 -1.16 -3.20
N ILE A 70 3.11 -2.43 -3.58
CA ILE A 70 4.32 -3.00 -4.20
C ILE A 70 4.65 -2.29 -5.52
N GLN A 71 3.65 -2.07 -6.37
CA GLN A 71 3.87 -1.39 -7.66
C GLN A 71 4.37 0.05 -7.48
N THR A 72 3.81 0.80 -6.53
CA THR A 72 4.10 2.23 -6.37
C THR A 72 5.33 2.49 -5.49
N VAL A 73 5.42 1.83 -4.33
CA VAL A 73 6.48 2.09 -3.34
C VAL A 73 7.74 1.31 -3.68
N ALA A 74 7.60 0.04 -4.05
CA ALA A 74 8.73 -0.83 -4.36
C ALA A 74 9.09 -0.86 -5.85
N LYS A 75 8.44 -0.03 -6.69
CA LYS A 75 8.58 -0.04 -8.16
C LYS A 75 8.44 -1.45 -8.76
N GLY A 76 7.63 -2.31 -8.15
CA GLY A 76 7.41 -3.70 -8.56
C GLY A 76 8.36 -4.73 -7.94
N ASN A 77 9.37 -4.34 -7.15
CA ASN A 77 10.31 -5.26 -6.51
C ASN A 77 9.85 -5.66 -5.09
N ARG A 78 9.16 -6.81 -4.99
CA ARG A 78 8.58 -7.33 -3.73
C ARG A 78 9.62 -7.49 -2.61
N SER A 79 10.87 -7.82 -2.96
CA SER A 79 11.96 -8.02 -2.01
C SER A 79 12.27 -6.78 -1.17
N ILE A 80 11.96 -5.58 -1.67
CA ILE A 80 12.16 -4.31 -0.95
C ILE A 80 11.23 -4.20 0.28
N LEU A 81 10.04 -4.80 0.22
CA LEU A 81 9.10 -4.84 1.33
C LEU A 81 9.22 -6.13 2.15
N GLY A 82 10.20 -6.98 1.85
CA GLY A 82 10.37 -8.30 2.48
C GLY A 82 9.09 -9.14 2.34
N LEU A 83 8.53 -9.18 1.12
CA LEU A 83 7.33 -9.90 0.69
C LEU A 83 7.63 -10.87 -0.45
#